data_AF-A0A6L9QB22-F1
#
_entry.id   AF-A0A6L9QB22-F1
#
_cell.length_a   1.000
_cell.length_b   1.000
_cell.length_c   1.000
_cell.angle_alpha   90.00
_cell.angle_beta   90.00
_cell.angle_gamma   90.00
#
_symmetry.space_group_name_H-M   'P 1'
#
loop_
_entity.id
_entity.type
_entity.pdbx_description
1 polymer ?
#
loop_
_entity_poly.entity_id
_entity_poly.type
_entity_poly.pdbx_seq_one_letter_code
_entity_poly.pdbx_strand_id
1 'polypeptide(L)'
;MELRDAARMILSESAGHPDLLRVTREAHDRLSRGERVAHTDLSWMLREAARKNVYPALHARYGASAFNEMVVVLGREIDHQAPVLTR
;
A
#
# COMPACT_ATOMS: atom_id res chain seq x y z
N MET A 1 -6.91 10.25 -4.64
CA MET A 1 -5.94 9.24 -5.10
C MET A 1 -6.62 7.89 -5.08
N GLU A 2 -6.43 7.08 -6.13
CA GLU A 2 -7.02 5.74 -6.18
C GLU A 2 -6.15 4.71 -5.46
N LEU A 3 -6.75 3.58 -5.06
CA LEU A 3 -6.03 2.48 -4.39
C LEU A 3 -4.84 1.95 -5.22
N ARG A 4 -5.01 1.88 -6.55
CA ARG A 4 -3.93 1.53 -7.48
C ARG A 4 -2.76 2.51 -7.41
N ASP A 5 -3.05 3.81 -7.33
CA ASP A 5 -2.01 4.83 -7.28
C ASP A 5 -1.26 4.77 -5.96
N ALA A 6 -1.96 4.51 -4.84
CA ALA A 6 -1.34 4.27 -3.55
C ALA A 6 -0.41 3.04 -3.56
N ALA A 7 -0.83 1.93 -4.17
CA ALA A 7 0.03 0.76 -4.37
C ALA A 7 1.24 1.07 -5.27
N ARG A 8 1.04 1.87 -6.33
CA ARG A 8 2.12 2.31 -7.23
C ARG A 8 3.16 3.16 -6.50
N MET A 9 2.75 4.02 -5.57
CA MET A 9 3.68 4.81 -4.77
C MET A 9 4.61 3.91 -3.97
N ILE A 10 4.08 2.94 -3.22
CA ILE A 10 4.89 1.96 -2.49
C ILE A 10 5.81 1.19 -3.46
N LEU A 11 5.27 0.77 -4.61
CA LEU A 11 6.02 0.02 -5.62
C LEU A 11 7.27 0.80 -6.10
N SER A 12 7.14 2.11 -6.29
CA SER A 12 8.21 2.96 -6.79
C SER A 12 9.45 3.01 -5.89
N GLU A 13 9.27 2.77 -4.59
CA GLU A 13 10.34 2.78 -3.59
C GLU A 13 10.65 1.37 -3.04
N SER A 14 10.13 0.30 -3.67
CA SER A 14 10.30 -1.08 -3.21
C SER A 14 11.50 -1.80 -3.82
N ALA A 15 12.22 -1.22 -4.77
CA ALA A 15 13.26 -1.91 -5.55
C ALA A 15 14.38 -2.55 -4.69
N GLY A 16 14.70 -1.94 -3.54
CA GLY A 16 15.70 -2.47 -2.59
C GLY A 16 15.18 -3.55 -1.64
N HIS A 17 13.91 -3.93 -1.75
CA HIS A 17 13.22 -4.82 -0.80
C HIS A 17 12.47 -5.93 -1.56
N PRO A 18 13.12 -7.06 -1.88
CA PRO A 18 12.58 -8.06 -2.82
C PRO A 18 11.17 -8.57 -2.48
N ASP A 19 10.89 -8.86 -1.20
CA ASP A 19 9.57 -9.33 -0.78
C ASP A 19 8.51 -8.25 -0.91
N LEU A 20 8.83 -7.02 -0.49
CA LEU A 20 7.93 -5.88 -0.61
C LEU A 20 7.65 -5.56 -2.07
N LEU A 21 8.68 -5.60 -2.92
CA LEU A 21 8.57 -5.42 -4.36
C LEU A 21 7.62 -6.43 -4.98
N ARG A 22 7.79 -7.71 -4.65
CA ARG A 22 6.98 -8.80 -5.20
C ARG A 22 5.50 -8.62 -4.85
N VAL A 23 5.17 -8.45 -3.57
CA VAL A 23 3.78 -8.33 -3.12
C VAL A 23 3.14 -7.04 -3.64
N THR A 24 3.86 -5.92 -3.57
CA THR A 24 3.34 -4.63 -4.03
C THR A 24 3.11 -4.62 -5.54
N ARG A 25 3.99 -5.27 -6.32
CA ARG A 25 3.81 -5.43 -7.76
C ARG A 25 2.58 -6.27 -8.09
N GLU A 26 2.43 -7.42 -7.43
CA GLU A 26 1.24 -8.27 -7.60
C GLU A 26 -0.04 -7.51 -7.26
N ALA A 27 -0.06 -6.80 -6.13
CA ALA A 27 -1.19 -5.97 -5.72
C ALA A 27 -1.50 -4.88 -6.76
N HIS A 28 -0.49 -4.14 -7.21
CA HIS A 28 -0.65 -3.12 -8.23
C HIS A 28 -1.18 -3.68 -9.56
N ASP A 29 -0.69 -4.84 -10.00
CA ASP A 29 -1.11 -5.47 -11.25
C ASP A 29 -2.57 -5.96 -11.17
N ARG A 30 -2.98 -6.54 -10.04
CA ARG A 30 -4.37 -6.89 -9.76
C ARG A 30 -5.28 -5.67 -9.78
N LEU A 31 -4.89 -4.61 -9.05
CA LEU A 31 -5.64 -3.34 -9.02
C LEU A 31 -5.72 -2.69 -10.42
N SER A 32 -4.68 -2.82 -11.24
CA SER A 32 -4.68 -2.33 -12.62
C SER A 32 -5.65 -3.07 -13.53
N ARG A 33 -5.97 -4.33 -13.21
CA ARG A 33 -7.02 -5.12 -13.87
C ARG A 33 -8.41 -4.92 -13.26
N GLY A 34 -8.54 -4.06 -12.25
CA GLY A 34 -9.79 -3.87 -11.49
C GLY A 34 -10.12 -5.02 -10.55
N GLU A 35 -9.15 -5.89 -10.27
CA GLU A 35 -9.31 -7.00 -9.32
C GLU A 35 -9.14 -6.51 -7.88
N ARG A 36 -9.83 -7.18 -6.95
CA ARG A 36 -9.63 -6.96 -5.51
C ARG A 36 -8.31 -7.55 -5.06
N VAL A 37 -7.64 -6.85 -4.14
CA VAL A 37 -6.48 -7.33 -3.38
C VAL A 37 -6.94 -7.60 -1.96
N ALA A 38 -6.49 -8.71 -1.37
CA ALA A 38 -6.89 -9.08 -0.01
C ALA A 38 -6.35 -8.06 1.01
N HIS A 39 -7.17 -7.69 1.99
CA HIS A 39 -6.78 -6.77 3.06
C HIS A 39 -5.53 -7.23 3.83
N THR A 40 -5.26 -8.54 3.88
CA THR A 40 -4.05 -9.11 4.48
C THR A 40 -2.81 -8.66 3.73
N ASP A 41 -2.85 -8.65 2.39
CA ASP A 41 -1.74 -8.23 1.55
C ASP A 41 -1.53 -6.71 1.65
N LEU A 42 -2.62 -5.93 1.59
CA LEU A 42 -2.57 -4.47 1.77
C LEU A 42 -2.02 -4.10 3.16
N SER A 43 -2.47 -4.79 4.20
CA SER A 43 -1.98 -4.58 5.57
C SER A 43 -0.52 -5.00 5.74
N TRP A 44 -0.11 -6.07 5.05
CA TRP A 44 1.27 -6.53 5.06
C TRP A 44 2.16 -5.51 4.33
N MET A 45 1.74 -4.99 3.18
CA MET A 45 2.46 -3.97 2.41
C MET A 45 2.75 -2.72 3.23
N LEU A 46 1.74 -2.16 3.93
CA LEU A 46 1.94 -0.99 4.81
C LEU A 46 2.94 -1.28 5.93
N ARG A 47 2.75 -2.41 6.62
CA ARG A 47 3.64 -2.80 7.73
C ARG A 47 5.07 -3.03 7.26
N GLU A 48 5.25 -3.68 6.12
CA GLU A 48 6.57 -4.00 5.60
C GLU A 48 7.26 -2.76 5.02
N ALA A 49 6.53 -1.86 4.33
CA ALA A 49 7.06 -0.57 3.89
C ALA A 49 7.54 0.30 5.08
N ALA A 50 6.80 0.31 6.20
CA ALA A 50 7.24 0.97 7.42
C ALA A 50 8.51 0.32 8.00
N ARG A 51 8.54 -1.01 8.13
CA ARG A 51 9.68 -1.77 8.67
C ARG A 51 10.95 -1.63 7.84
N LYS A 52 10.82 -1.51 6.52
CA LYS A 52 11.94 -1.33 5.58
C LYS A 52 12.35 0.12 5.40
N ASN A 53 11.77 1.04 6.18
CA ASN A 53 12.08 2.46 6.15
C ASN A 53 11.80 3.13 4.78
N VAL A 54 10.74 2.68 4.10
CA VAL A 54 10.30 3.21 2.80
C VAL A 54 9.52 4.52 2.96
N TYR A 55 8.86 4.72 4.11
CA TYR A 55 8.00 5.89 4.36
C TYR A 55 8.72 7.24 4.24
N PRO A 56 9.94 7.44 4.78
CA PRO A 56 10.67 8.68 4.55
C PRO A 56 10.97 8.96 3.08
N ALA A 57 11.29 7.93 2.29
CA ALA A 57 11.53 8.07 0.85
C ALA A 57 10.25 8.50 0.11
N LEU A 58 9.12 7.87 0.44
CA LEU A 58 7.80 8.26 -0.09
C LEU A 58 7.45 9.69 0.30
N HIS A 59 7.68 10.07 1.55
CA HIS A 59 7.40 11.41 2.05
C HIS A 59 8.29 12.47 1.38
N ALA A 60 9.57 12.19 1.18
CA ALA A 60 10.50 13.08 0.49
C ALA A 60 10.15 13.25 -1.00
N ARG A 61 9.72 12.17 -1.65
CA ARG A 61 9.42 12.16 -3.09
C ARG A 61 8.08 12.76 -3.45
N TYR A 62 7.02 12.42 -2.70
CA TYR A 62 5.64 12.79 -3.02
C TYR A 62 5.07 13.89 -2.12
N GLY A 63 5.76 14.21 -1.02
CA GLY A 63 5.32 15.18 -0.03
C GLY A 63 4.33 14.60 0.99
N ALA A 64 4.18 15.31 2.11
CA ALA A 64 3.36 14.89 3.25
C ALA A 64 1.90 14.63 2.88
N SER A 65 1.31 15.50 2.06
CA SER A 65 -0.10 15.40 1.68
C SER A 65 -0.40 14.11 0.91
N ALA A 66 0.41 13.80 -0.12
CA ALA A 66 0.23 12.61 -0.94
C ALA A 66 0.54 11.33 -0.14
N PHE A 67 1.57 11.37 0.71
CA PHE A 67 1.88 10.26 1.61
C PHE A 67 0.71 9.97 2.57
N ASN A 68 0.14 11.00 3.21
CA ASN A 68 -1.00 10.83 4.10
C ASN A 68 -2.22 10.29 3.36
N GLU A 69 -2.50 10.80 2.17
CA GLU A 69 -3.60 10.30 1.33
C GLU A 69 -3.41 8.83 0.95
N MET A 70 -2.19 8.41 0.58
CA MET A 70 -1.84 7.02 0.31
C MET A 70 -2.15 6.12 1.51
N VAL A 71 -1.73 6.49 2.73
CA VAL A 71 -2.01 5.72 3.95
C VAL A 71 -3.52 5.64 4.22
N VAL A 72 -4.25 6.76 4.05
CA VAL A 72 -5.70 6.81 4.27
C VAL A 72 -6.45 5.91 3.30
N VAL A 73 -6.10 5.93 2.01
CA VAL A 73 -6.78 5.11 0.99
C VAL A 73 -6.53 3.63 1.23
N LEU A 74 -5.28 3.23 1.51
CA LEU A 74 -4.97 1.84 1.85
C LEU A 74 -5.66 1.39 3.13
N GLY A 75 -5.65 2.24 4.17
CA GLY A 75 -6.32 1.97 5.45
C GLY A 75 -7.83 1.79 5.28
N ARG A 76 -8.49 2.67 4.51
CA ARG A 76 -9.93 2.56 4.23
C ARG A 76 -10.30 1.27 3.51
N GLU A 77 -9.50 0.84 2.53
CA GLU A 77 -9.76 -0.43 1.84
C GLU A 77 -9.57 -1.62 2.79
N ILE A 78 -8.55 -1.57 3.65
CA ILE A 78 -8.33 -2.60 4.66
C ILE A 78 -9.53 -2.67 5.61
N ASP A 79 -9.97 -1.53 6.14
CA ASP A 79 -11.11 -1.45 7.06
C ASP A 79 -12.43 -1.86 6.39
N HIS A 80 -12.59 -1.57 5.09
CA HIS A 80 -13.76 -1.97 4.32
C HIS A 80 -13.87 -3.50 4.17
N GLN A 81 -12.73 -4.18 4.05
CA GLN A 81 -12.67 -5.64 3.87
C GLN A 81 -12.52 -6.42 5.18
N ALA A 82 -11.92 -5.80 6.20
CA ALA A 82 -11.69 -6.45 7.48
C ALA A 82 -13.05 -6.74 8.15
N PRO A 83 -13.26 -7.96 8.67
CA PRO A 83 -14.48 -8.26 9.39
C PRO A 83 -14.58 -7.33 10.60
N VAL A 84 -15.69 -6.59 10.70
CA VAL A 84 -16.03 -5.88 11.93
C VAL A 84 -16.12 -6.95 13.02
N LEU A 85 -15.13 -6.99 13.91
CA LEU A 85 -15.23 -7.73 15.15
C LEU A 85 -16.25 -7.00 16.02
N THR A 86 -17.53 -7.25 15.77
CA THR A 86 -18.59 -6.97 16.75
C THR A 86 -18.26 -7.83 17.97
N ARG A 87 -17.73 -7.19 19.00
CA ARG A 87 -17.47 -7.78 20.31
C ARG A 87 -18.68 -7.59 21.20
#